data_AF-A0A0R2XLZ7-F1
#
_entry.id   AF-A0A0R2XLZ7-F1
#
_cell.length_a   1.000
_cell.length_b   1.000
_cell.length_c   1.000
_cell.angle_alpha   90.00
_cell.angle_beta   90.00
_cell.angle_gamma   90.00
#
_symmetry.space_group_name_H-M   'P 1'
#
loop_
_entity.id
_entity.type
_entity.pdbx_description
1 polymer ?
#
loop_
_entity_poly.entity_id
_entity_poly.type
_entity_poly.pdbx_seq_one_letter_code
_entity_poly.pdbx_strand_id
1 'polypeptide(L)'
;MRAAWSVVVAVILAISLSGCGYNTIQAQDEQVKAGWSEVVNQYQRRADLVPNLVNTVKGYASHEKEVLTEVTEARARVGAIQASPALLNDPQAFARFQSAQQQLTGSLSRLLAVSENYPQLKADAGFRDLQAQLEGTENRITIARNRYIQSVQSYNVTVRSFPSNLTAKAFGYQEKPNFTVANETAIAKPPQVEFGSPSASAPGSSK
;
A
#
# COMPACT_ATOMS: atom_id res chain seq x y z
N MET A 1 23.49 -6.00 -55.70
CA MET A 1 22.85 -4.93 -54.90
C MET A 1 21.54 -5.38 -54.23
N ARG A 2 20.53 -5.88 -54.96
CA ARG A 2 19.25 -6.32 -54.36
C ARG A 2 19.40 -7.41 -53.28
N ALA A 3 20.18 -8.47 -53.55
CA ALA A 3 20.41 -9.55 -52.59
C ALA A 3 21.15 -9.10 -51.32
N ALA A 4 22.10 -8.16 -51.43
CA ALA A 4 22.80 -7.59 -50.28
C ALA A 4 21.86 -6.76 -49.40
N TRP A 5 20.92 -6.01 -49.99
CA TRP A 5 19.90 -5.27 -49.25
C TRP A 5 18.93 -6.22 -48.53
N SER A 6 18.48 -7.29 -49.18
CA SER A 6 17.63 -8.31 -48.56
C SER A 6 18.27 -8.97 -47.33
N VAL A 7 19.58 -9.27 -47.40
CA VAL A 7 20.33 -9.85 -46.28
C VAL A 7 20.48 -8.86 -45.12
N VAL A 8 20.77 -7.58 -45.42
CA VAL A 8 20.84 -6.53 -44.38
C VAL A 8 19.49 -6.36 -43.69
N VAL A 9 18.37 -6.36 -44.43
CA VAL A 9 17.02 -6.27 -43.87
C VAL A 9 16.69 -7.50 -43.03
N ALA A 10 17.04 -8.71 -43.47
CA ALA A 10 16.81 -9.94 -42.71
C ALA A 10 17.62 -9.99 -41.40
N VAL A 11 18.87 -9.51 -41.42
CA VAL A 11 19.72 -9.40 -40.22
C VAL A 11 19.18 -8.34 -39.25
N ILE A 12 18.75 -7.18 -39.76
CA ILE A 12 18.09 -6.14 -38.94
C ILE A 12 16.79 -6.69 -38.34
N LEU A 13 16.00 -7.46 -39.09
CA LEU A 13 14.79 -8.10 -38.57
C LEU A 13 15.14 -9.11 -37.47
N ALA A 14 16.11 -10.00 -37.69
CA ALA A 14 16.50 -11.03 -36.73
C ALA A 14 17.05 -10.43 -35.42
N ILE A 15 17.84 -9.34 -35.51
CA ILE A 15 18.33 -8.60 -34.34
C ILE A 15 17.18 -7.84 -33.65
N SER A 16 16.22 -7.30 -34.41
CA SER A 16 15.05 -6.64 -33.83
C SER A 16 14.15 -7.61 -33.06
N LEU A 17 13.97 -8.84 -33.56
CA LEU A 17 13.17 -9.89 -32.91
C LEU A 17 13.69 -10.29 -31.51
N SER A 18 15.01 -10.19 -31.29
CA SER A 18 15.65 -10.55 -30.02
C SER A 18 15.83 -9.35 -29.05
N GLY A 19 15.86 -8.11 -29.57
CA GLY A 19 16.05 -6.88 -28.79
C GLY A 19 14.77 -6.13 -28.38
N CYS A 20 13.59 -6.56 -28.84
CA CYS A 20 12.31 -5.84 -28.60
C CYS A 20 11.78 -5.92 -27.15
N GLY A 21 12.44 -6.65 -26.25
CA GLY A 21 12.11 -6.65 -24.82
C GLY A 21 10.84 -7.40 -24.41
N TYR A 22 10.15 -8.09 -25.33
CA TYR A 22 8.90 -8.81 -25.04
C TYR A 22 9.03 -9.81 -23.87
N ASN A 23 10.05 -10.68 -23.93
CA ASN A 23 10.30 -11.67 -22.87
C ASN A 23 10.68 -11.01 -21.55
N THR A 24 11.40 -9.87 -21.60
CA THR A 24 11.76 -9.10 -20.41
C THR A 24 10.52 -8.50 -19.75
N ILE A 25 9.61 -7.92 -20.55
CA ILE A 25 8.34 -7.36 -20.05
C ILE A 25 7.50 -8.47 -19.43
N GLN A 26 7.40 -9.64 -20.06
CA GLN A 26 6.66 -10.79 -19.54
C GLN A 26 7.24 -11.29 -18.21
N ALA A 27 8.56 -11.46 -18.14
CA ALA A 27 9.24 -11.88 -16.91
C ALA A 27 9.04 -10.87 -15.77
N GLN A 28 9.10 -9.58 -16.06
CA GLN A 28 8.88 -8.52 -15.08
C GLN A 28 7.41 -8.40 -14.66
N ASP A 29 6.44 -8.62 -15.56
CA ASP A 29 5.00 -8.63 -15.21
C ASP A 29 4.70 -9.76 -14.22
N GLU A 30 5.26 -10.96 -14.43
CA GLU A 30 5.15 -12.05 -13.48
C GLU A 30 5.82 -11.75 -12.13
N GLN A 31 6.97 -11.06 -12.13
CA GLN A 31 7.59 -10.59 -10.87
C GLN A 31 6.72 -9.57 -10.14
N VAL A 32 6.04 -8.67 -10.85
CA VAL A 32 5.07 -7.73 -10.28
C VAL A 32 3.88 -8.48 -9.67
N LYS A 33 3.31 -9.46 -10.37
CA LYS A 33 2.20 -10.29 -9.87
C LYS A 33 2.60 -11.11 -8.63
N ALA A 34 3.81 -11.67 -8.63
CA ALA A 34 4.35 -12.40 -7.48
C ALA A 34 4.52 -11.47 -6.27
N GLY A 35 5.13 -10.30 -6.47
CA GLY A 35 5.27 -9.28 -5.43
C GLY A 35 3.92 -8.80 -4.89
N TRP A 36 2.93 -8.63 -5.77
CA TRP A 36 1.57 -8.27 -5.37
C TRP A 36 0.90 -9.38 -4.53
N SER A 37 1.05 -10.63 -4.93
CA SER A 37 0.51 -11.77 -4.18
C SER A 37 1.06 -11.82 -2.77
N GLU A 38 2.36 -11.56 -2.60
CA GLU A 38 2.97 -11.46 -1.27
C GLU A 38 2.36 -10.31 -0.45
N VAL A 39 2.18 -9.13 -1.05
CA VAL A 39 1.52 -8.00 -0.39
C VAL A 39 0.11 -8.36 0.09
N VAL A 40 -0.69 -8.99 -0.77
CA VAL A 40 -2.06 -9.40 -0.45
C VAL A 40 -2.08 -10.42 0.69
N ASN A 41 -1.16 -11.39 0.69
CA ASN A 41 -1.05 -12.38 1.77
C ASN A 41 -0.80 -11.72 3.13
N GLN A 42 0.08 -10.73 3.20
CA GLN A 42 0.36 -10.04 4.47
C GLN A 42 -0.82 -9.17 4.92
N TYR A 43 -1.51 -8.49 3.99
CA TYR A 43 -2.72 -7.74 4.32
C TYR A 43 -3.88 -8.65 4.76
N GLN A 44 -4.03 -9.83 4.15
CA GLN A 44 -5.00 -10.83 4.54
C GLN A 44 -4.74 -11.29 5.98
N ARG A 45 -3.50 -11.66 6.30
CA ARG A 45 -3.11 -12.06 7.66
C ARG A 45 -3.46 -11.00 8.69
N ARG A 46 -3.20 -9.72 8.38
CA ARG A 46 -3.58 -8.61 9.26
C ARG A 46 -5.08 -8.57 9.51
N ALA A 47 -5.89 -8.65 8.45
CA ALA A 47 -7.34 -8.66 8.55
C ALA A 47 -7.88 -9.87 9.33
N ASP A 48 -7.21 -11.03 9.26
CA ASP A 48 -7.59 -12.24 9.98
C ASP A 48 -7.31 -12.19 11.48
N LEU A 49 -6.35 -11.35 11.93
CA LEU A 49 -6.08 -11.13 13.34
C LEU A 49 -7.10 -10.20 14.02
N VAL A 50 -7.77 -9.33 13.24
CA VAL A 50 -8.66 -8.29 13.77
C VAL A 50 -9.83 -8.86 14.61
N PRO A 51 -10.56 -9.93 14.21
CA PRO A 51 -11.67 -10.44 15.01
C PRO A 51 -11.22 -10.94 16.38
N ASN A 52 -10.06 -11.60 16.45
CA ASN A 52 -9.50 -12.06 17.73
C ASN A 52 -9.12 -10.87 18.61
N LEU A 53 -8.47 -9.85 18.05
CA LEU A 53 -8.16 -8.62 18.77
C LEU A 53 -9.42 -7.94 19.31
N VAL A 54 -10.44 -7.76 18.46
CA VAL A 54 -11.72 -7.13 18.83
C VAL A 54 -12.41 -7.92 19.94
N ASN A 55 -12.40 -9.25 19.88
CA ASN A 55 -13.00 -10.10 20.91
C ASN A 55 -12.25 -10.00 22.24
N THR A 56 -10.92 -10.01 22.23
CA THR A 56 -10.12 -9.82 23.44
C THR A 56 -10.39 -8.44 24.05
N VAL A 57 -10.35 -7.36 23.27
CA VAL A 57 -10.61 -6.00 23.78
C VAL A 57 -12.04 -5.88 24.33
N LYS A 58 -13.04 -6.46 23.65
CA LYS A 58 -14.45 -6.46 24.13
C LYS A 58 -14.61 -7.04 25.52
N GLY A 59 -13.79 -8.03 25.91
CA GLY A 59 -13.84 -8.65 27.24
C GLY A 59 -13.49 -7.67 28.38
N TYR A 60 -12.68 -6.65 28.10
CA TYR A 60 -12.19 -5.70 29.10
C TYR A 60 -12.75 -4.28 28.93
N ALA A 61 -13.04 -3.88 27.69
CA ALA A 61 -13.39 -2.51 27.30
C ALA A 61 -14.71 -2.46 26.51
N SER A 62 -15.73 -3.19 26.97
CA SER A 62 -17.03 -3.29 26.29
C SER A 62 -17.77 -1.95 26.11
N HIS A 63 -17.39 -0.93 26.88
CA HIS A 63 -17.93 0.43 26.77
C HIS A 63 -17.35 1.22 25.59
N GLU A 64 -16.22 0.80 25.02
CA GLU A 64 -15.56 1.41 23.85
C GLU A 64 -16.22 1.01 22.51
N LYS A 65 -17.55 1.10 22.46
CA LYS A 65 -18.35 0.61 21.33
C LYS A 65 -18.00 1.30 20.02
N GLU A 66 -17.77 2.61 20.05
CA GLU A 66 -17.42 3.41 18.88
C GLU A 66 -16.14 2.87 18.23
N VAL A 67 -15.07 2.76 19.01
CA VAL A 67 -13.75 2.30 18.56
C VAL A 67 -13.81 0.85 18.03
N LEU A 68 -14.52 -0.03 18.74
CA LEU A 68 -14.70 -1.43 18.30
C LEU A 68 -15.50 -1.53 17.00
N THR A 69 -16.48 -0.64 16.81
CA THR A 69 -17.28 -0.56 15.58
C THR A 69 -16.43 -0.05 14.43
N GLU A 70 -15.67 1.03 14.63
CA GLU A 70 -14.76 1.58 13.61
C GLU A 70 -13.77 0.53 13.10
N VAL A 71 -13.16 -0.25 13.99
CA VAL A 71 -12.21 -1.31 13.62
C VAL A 71 -12.90 -2.41 12.82
N THR A 72 -14.10 -2.81 13.24
CA THR A 72 -14.89 -3.84 12.56
C THR A 72 -15.31 -3.38 11.16
N GLU A 73 -15.77 -2.14 11.03
CA GLU A 73 -16.12 -1.54 9.74
C GLU A 73 -14.90 -1.37 8.84
N ALA A 74 -13.77 -0.91 9.37
CA ALA A 74 -12.54 -0.78 8.60
C ALA A 74 -12.06 -2.13 8.06
N ARG A 75 -12.16 -3.20 8.87
CA ARG A 75 -11.91 -4.57 8.41
C ARG A 75 -12.88 -4.99 7.30
N ALA A 76 -14.18 -4.71 7.47
CA ALA A 76 -15.18 -5.03 6.46
C ALA A 76 -14.92 -4.30 5.13
N ARG A 77 -14.52 -3.02 5.18
CA ARG A 77 -14.12 -2.23 4.00
C ARG A 77 -12.93 -2.86 3.27
N VAL A 78 -11.92 -3.35 4.01
CA VAL A 78 -10.80 -4.09 3.41
C VAL A 78 -11.27 -5.39 2.75
N GLY A 79 -12.12 -6.17 3.43
CA GLY A 79 -12.64 -7.44 2.91
C GLY A 79 -13.56 -7.30 1.69
N ALA A 80 -14.17 -6.12 1.48
CA ALA A 80 -15.01 -5.84 0.32
C ALA A 80 -14.21 -5.56 -0.97
N ILE A 81 -12.90 -5.29 -0.87
CA ILE A 81 -12.07 -4.99 -2.02
C ILE A 81 -11.43 -6.28 -2.56
N GLN A 82 -11.73 -6.59 -3.81
CA GLN A 82 -11.13 -7.74 -4.48
C GLN A 82 -9.68 -7.44 -4.91
N ALA A 83 -8.72 -7.85 -4.09
CA ALA A 83 -7.28 -7.63 -4.30
C ALA A 83 -6.66 -8.55 -5.38
N SER A 84 -7.40 -8.81 -6.45
CA SER A 84 -6.92 -9.64 -7.57
C SER A 84 -5.82 -8.94 -8.38
N PRO A 85 -5.00 -9.67 -9.16
CA PRO A 85 -4.01 -9.04 -10.05
C PRO A 85 -4.59 -8.04 -11.06
N ALA A 86 -5.89 -8.13 -11.38
CA ALA A 86 -6.56 -7.18 -12.28
C ALA A 86 -6.57 -5.74 -11.71
N LEU A 87 -6.54 -5.61 -10.38
CA LEU A 87 -6.44 -4.33 -9.68
C LEU A 87 -5.15 -3.56 -10.06
N LEU A 88 -4.09 -4.27 -10.48
CA LEU A 88 -2.83 -3.68 -10.92
C LEU A 88 -2.92 -2.98 -12.28
N ASN A 89 -4.05 -3.09 -12.99
CA ASN A 89 -4.30 -2.36 -14.24
C ASN A 89 -5.31 -1.22 -14.04
N ASP A 90 -5.80 -1.01 -12.81
CA ASP A 90 -6.75 0.05 -12.47
C ASP A 90 -6.18 0.92 -11.32
N PRO A 91 -5.59 2.09 -11.64
CA PRO A 91 -5.06 3.01 -10.64
C PRO A 91 -6.09 3.47 -9.60
N GLN A 92 -7.37 3.58 -9.97
CA GLN A 92 -8.42 3.97 -9.04
C GLN A 92 -8.74 2.85 -8.06
N ALA A 93 -8.84 1.61 -8.55
CA ALA A 93 -9.01 0.44 -7.68
C ALA A 93 -7.81 0.27 -6.74
N PHE A 94 -6.58 0.49 -7.23
CA PHE A 94 -5.37 0.48 -6.42
C PHE A 94 -5.38 1.56 -5.33
N ALA A 95 -5.81 2.78 -5.66
CA ALA A 95 -5.97 3.86 -4.68
C ALA A 95 -7.02 3.54 -3.61
N ARG A 96 -8.16 2.95 -4.00
CA ARG A 96 -9.21 2.51 -3.06
C ARG A 96 -8.68 1.43 -2.12
N PHE A 97 -7.94 0.45 -2.64
CA PHE A 97 -7.27 -0.58 -1.83
C PHE A 97 -6.34 0.06 -0.80
N GLN A 98 -5.45 0.95 -1.22
CA GLN A 98 -4.54 1.64 -0.30
C GLN A 98 -5.29 2.43 0.77
N SER A 99 -6.33 3.17 0.40
CA SER A 99 -7.13 3.95 1.33
C SER A 99 -7.81 3.07 2.38
N ALA A 100 -8.42 1.95 1.98
CA ALA A 100 -9.01 1.01 2.92
C ALA A 100 -7.98 0.42 3.89
N GLN A 101 -6.79 0.06 3.39
CA GLN A 101 -5.71 -0.44 4.24
C GLN A 101 -5.21 0.60 5.25
N GLN A 102 -5.15 1.88 4.86
CA GLN A 102 -4.79 3.00 5.74
C GLN A 102 -5.85 3.25 6.82
N GLN A 103 -7.13 3.18 6.45
CA GLN A 103 -8.23 3.30 7.41
C GLN A 103 -8.18 2.18 8.46
N LEU A 104 -7.87 0.95 8.05
CA LEU A 104 -7.67 -0.16 8.99
C LEU A 104 -6.47 0.11 9.93
N THR A 105 -5.32 0.53 9.40
CA THR A 105 -4.17 0.92 10.23
C THR A 105 -4.56 1.98 11.26
N GLY A 106 -5.20 3.07 10.82
CA GLY A 106 -5.58 4.16 11.72
C GLY A 106 -6.58 3.74 12.80
N SER A 107 -7.53 2.87 12.46
CA SER A 107 -8.50 2.34 13.43
C SER A 107 -7.85 1.42 14.45
N LEU A 108 -6.89 0.58 14.02
CA LEU A 108 -6.08 -0.24 14.92
C LEU A 108 -5.22 0.63 15.86
N SER A 109 -4.61 1.70 15.35
CA SER A 109 -3.85 2.64 16.19
C SER A 109 -4.72 3.30 17.26
N ARG A 110 -5.95 3.71 16.93
CA ARG A 110 -6.90 4.25 17.92
C ARG A 110 -7.29 3.20 18.97
N LEU A 111 -7.56 1.97 18.55
CA LEU A 111 -7.86 0.86 19.47
C LEU A 111 -6.71 0.61 20.45
N LEU A 112 -5.46 0.63 19.97
CA LEU A 112 -4.28 0.49 20.83
C LEU A 112 -4.17 1.66 21.81
N ALA A 113 -4.38 2.90 21.37
CA ALA A 113 -4.33 4.06 22.26
C ALA A 113 -5.39 3.98 23.38
N VAL A 114 -6.60 3.53 23.05
CA VAL A 114 -7.68 3.34 24.04
C VAL A 114 -7.36 2.19 25.00
N SER A 115 -6.70 1.13 24.53
CA SER A 115 -6.31 -0.01 25.37
C SER A 115 -5.34 0.36 26.50
N GLU A 116 -4.61 1.47 26.38
CA GLU A 116 -3.72 1.98 27.44
C GLU A 116 -4.47 2.39 28.71
N ASN A 117 -5.75 2.76 28.58
CA ASN A 117 -6.60 3.12 29.72
C ASN A 117 -7.08 1.89 30.52
N TYR A 118 -6.78 0.67 30.06
CA TYR A 118 -7.26 -0.58 30.64
C TYR A 118 -6.07 -1.46 31.09
N PRO A 119 -5.53 -1.28 32.32
CA PRO A 119 -4.34 -1.99 32.78
C PRO A 119 -4.45 -3.52 32.74
N GLN A 120 -5.64 -4.06 33.01
CA GLN A 120 -5.90 -5.51 32.96
C GLN A 120 -5.82 -6.06 31.53
N LEU A 121 -6.32 -5.33 30.53
CA LEU A 121 -6.18 -5.69 29.12
C LEU A 121 -4.72 -5.61 28.67
N LYS A 122 -4.00 -4.57 29.10
CA LYS A 122 -2.57 -4.40 28.81
C LYS A 122 -1.72 -5.54 29.37
N ALA A 123 -2.11 -6.08 30.53
CA ALA A 123 -1.46 -7.22 31.16
C ALA A 123 -1.88 -8.57 30.56
N ASP A 124 -2.98 -8.63 29.79
CA ASP A 124 -3.47 -9.87 29.19
C ASP A 124 -2.45 -10.43 28.18
N ALA A 125 -2.10 -11.70 28.34
CA ALA A 125 -1.11 -12.36 27.50
C ALA A 125 -1.60 -12.50 26.05
N GLY A 126 -2.87 -12.84 25.86
CA GLY A 126 -3.46 -12.98 24.52
C GLY A 126 -3.48 -11.67 23.75
N PHE A 127 -3.79 -10.56 24.42
CA PHE A 127 -3.73 -9.22 23.85
C PHE A 127 -2.32 -8.84 23.41
N ARG A 128 -1.32 -9.05 24.27
CA ARG A 128 0.09 -8.77 23.96
C ARG A 128 0.61 -9.61 22.80
N ASP A 129 0.22 -10.89 22.74
CA ASP A 129 0.58 -11.77 21.62
C ASP A 129 -0.03 -11.30 20.30
N LEU A 130 -1.30 -10.86 20.31
CA LEU A 130 -1.95 -10.30 19.13
C LEU A 130 -1.31 -8.99 18.68
N GLN A 131 -0.90 -8.11 19.61
CA GLN A 131 -0.14 -6.91 19.28
C GLN A 131 1.17 -7.25 18.59
N ALA A 132 1.95 -8.19 19.15
CA ALA A 132 3.22 -8.61 18.56
C ALA A 132 3.04 -9.25 17.17
N GLN A 133 1.96 -10.01 16.97
CA GLN A 133 1.62 -10.57 15.65
C GLN A 133 1.25 -9.48 14.64
N LEU A 134 0.49 -8.47 15.05
CA LEU A 134 0.11 -7.35 14.21
C LEU A 134 1.33 -6.49 13.84
N GLU A 135 2.18 -6.14 14.81
CA GLU A 135 3.44 -5.44 14.56
C GLU A 135 4.32 -6.23 13.58
N GLY A 136 4.50 -7.53 13.84
CA GLY A 136 5.24 -8.42 12.94
C GLY A 136 4.62 -8.51 11.55
N THR A 137 3.30 -8.34 11.42
CA THR A 137 2.61 -8.31 10.13
C THR A 137 2.83 -6.96 9.43
N GLU A 138 2.79 -5.83 10.13
CA GLU A 138 3.10 -4.49 9.57
C GLU A 138 4.53 -4.40 9.04
N ASN A 139 5.49 -4.98 9.77
CA ASN A 139 6.88 -5.07 9.32
C ASN A 139 6.99 -5.89 8.01
N ARG A 140 6.27 -7.02 7.93
CA ARG A 140 6.22 -7.84 6.70
C ARG A 140 5.51 -7.14 5.56
N ILE A 141 4.42 -6.41 5.82
CA ILE A 141 3.73 -5.56 4.84
C ILE A 141 4.71 -4.54 4.27
N THR A 142 5.47 -3.86 5.13
CA THR A 142 6.47 -2.85 4.70
C THR A 142 7.51 -3.46 3.76
N ILE A 143 8.05 -4.63 4.11
CA ILE A 143 9.02 -5.35 3.28
C ILE A 143 8.38 -5.81 1.96
N ALA A 144 7.18 -6.38 2.00
CA ALA A 144 6.46 -6.84 0.81
C ALA A 144 6.16 -5.70 -0.16
N ARG A 145 5.71 -4.54 0.37
CA ARG A 145 5.49 -3.33 -0.41
C ARG A 145 6.78 -2.85 -1.07
N ASN A 146 7.90 -2.84 -0.34
CA ASN A 146 9.20 -2.46 -0.91
C ASN A 146 9.64 -3.37 -2.07
N ARG A 147 9.48 -4.70 -1.93
CA ARG A 147 9.78 -5.64 -3.01
C ARG A 147 8.88 -5.43 -4.23
N TYR A 148 7.58 -5.18 -4.00
CA TYR A 148 6.65 -4.82 -5.07
C TYR A 148 7.03 -3.49 -5.74
N ILE A 149 7.42 -2.47 -4.97
CA ILE A 149 7.87 -1.18 -5.52
C ILE A 149 9.05 -1.38 -6.47
N GLN A 150 10.02 -2.22 -6.10
CA GLN A 150 11.19 -2.53 -6.91
C GLN A 150 10.85 -3.30 -8.20
N SER A 151 9.93 -4.26 -8.14
CA SER A 151 9.49 -4.99 -9.34
C SER A 151 8.71 -4.09 -10.29
N VAL A 152 7.81 -3.25 -9.77
CA VAL A 152 7.08 -2.23 -10.55
C VAL A 152 8.04 -1.21 -11.16
N GLN A 153 9.05 -0.75 -10.42
CA GLN A 153 10.07 0.15 -10.96
C GLN A 153 10.78 -0.49 -12.16
N SER A 154 11.24 -1.73 -12.01
CA SER A 154 11.94 -2.45 -13.08
C SER A 154 11.05 -2.62 -14.32
N TYR A 155 9.80 -3.03 -14.12
CA TYR A 155 8.80 -3.17 -15.17
C TYR A 155 8.51 -1.84 -15.89
N ASN A 156 8.20 -0.78 -15.13
CA ASN A 156 7.86 0.53 -15.68
C ASN A 156 9.03 1.15 -16.44
N VAL A 157 10.28 0.97 -15.97
CA VAL A 157 11.47 1.41 -16.70
C VAL A 157 11.57 0.69 -18.05
N THR A 158 11.39 -0.62 -18.09
CA THR A 158 11.46 -1.39 -19.34
C THR A 158 10.33 -1.02 -20.31
N VAL A 159 9.10 -0.88 -19.84
CA VAL A 159 7.94 -0.48 -20.67
C VAL A 159 8.09 0.94 -21.25
N ARG A 160 8.84 1.82 -20.57
CA ARG A 160 9.05 3.21 -21.01
C ARG A 160 10.32 3.42 -21.85
N SER A 161 11.29 2.51 -21.79
CA SER A 161 12.58 2.65 -22.45
C SER A 161 12.54 2.24 -23.92
N PHE A 162 13.25 2.95 -24.78
CA PHE A 162 13.46 2.56 -26.18
C PHE A 162 14.50 1.41 -26.25
N PRO A 163 14.31 0.38 -27.10
CA PRO A 163 13.20 0.18 -28.05
C PRO A 163 11.95 -0.53 -27.48
N SER A 164 12.02 -1.05 -26.25
CA SER A 164 10.96 -1.85 -25.62
C SER A 164 9.59 -1.15 -25.52
N ASN A 165 9.55 0.18 -25.47
CA ASN A 165 8.31 0.96 -25.46
C ASN A 165 7.46 0.79 -26.73
N LEU A 166 8.08 0.48 -27.87
CA LEU A 166 7.37 0.18 -29.12
C LEU A 166 6.62 -1.15 -28.99
N THR A 167 7.29 -2.16 -28.46
CA THR A 167 6.68 -3.45 -28.12
C THR A 167 5.57 -3.28 -27.10
N ALA A 168 5.81 -2.48 -26.05
CA ALA A 168 4.79 -2.19 -25.05
C ALA A 168 3.52 -1.59 -25.66
N LYS A 169 3.66 -0.59 -26.54
CA LYS A 169 2.51 -0.01 -27.25
C LYS A 169 1.83 -1.01 -28.19
N ALA A 170 2.60 -1.81 -28.92
CA ALA A 170 2.06 -2.79 -29.87
C ALA A 170 1.26 -3.92 -29.19
N PHE A 171 1.68 -4.34 -28.00
CA PHE A 171 1.04 -5.42 -27.22
C PHE A 171 0.14 -4.92 -26.09
N GLY A 172 0.00 -3.60 -25.91
CA GLY A 172 -0.87 -3.00 -24.90
C GLY A 172 -0.34 -3.10 -23.46
N TYR A 173 0.96 -3.26 -23.25
CA TYR A 173 1.56 -3.22 -21.91
C TYR A 173 1.54 -1.79 -21.36
N GLN A 174 0.97 -1.63 -20.18
CA GLN A 174 0.78 -0.34 -19.50
C GLN A 174 1.60 -0.29 -18.22
N GLU A 175 1.98 0.92 -17.80
CA GLU A 175 2.63 1.14 -16.51
C GLU A 175 1.76 0.60 -15.36
N LYS A 176 2.40 -0.03 -14.39
CA LYS A 176 1.73 -0.52 -13.19
C LYS A 176 1.72 0.58 -12.11
N PRO A 177 0.62 0.72 -11.36
CA PRO A 177 0.55 1.65 -10.25
C PRO A 177 1.57 1.23 -9.18
N ASN A 178 2.04 2.19 -8.39
CA ASN A 178 2.98 1.93 -7.32
C ASN A 178 2.47 2.46 -5.99
N PHE A 179 3.00 1.91 -4.89
CA PHE A 179 2.72 2.42 -3.56
C PHE A 179 3.36 3.79 -3.39
N THR A 180 2.55 4.76 -2.97
CA THR A 180 2.99 6.13 -2.66
C THR A 180 2.43 6.57 -1.31
N VAL A 181 2.87 7.74 -0.84
CA VAL A 181 2.26 8.38 0.32
C VAL A 181 0.92 8.99 -0.09
N ALA A 182 -0.09 8.85 0.77
CA ALA A 182 -1.47 9.27 0.47
C ALA A 182 -1.60 10.75 0.12
N ASN A 183 -0.68 11.58 0.61
CA ASN A 183 -0.76 13.03 0.48
C ASN A 183 0.64 13.65 0.54
N GLU A 184 1.38 13.57 -0.57
CA GLU A 184 2.71 14.19 -0.73
C GLU A 184 2.69 15.68 -0.36
N THR A 185 1.58 16.36 -0.70
CA THR A 185 1.33 17.77 -0.40
C THR A 185 1.10 18.07 1.09
N ALA A 186 0.64 17.11 1.90
CA ALA A 186 0.48 17.30 3.34
C ALA A 186 1.80 17.16 4.09
N ILE A 187 2.71 16.29 3.60
CA ILE A 187 4.06 16.11 4.17
C ILE A 187 4.93 17.34 3.91
N ALA A 188 4.71 18.04 2.79
CA ALA A 188 5.42 19.26 2.45
C ALA A 188 5.08 20.47 3.36
N LYS A 189 3.99 20.40 4.15
CA LYS A 189 3.62 21.45 5.09
C LYS A 189 4.27 21.17 6.46
N PRO A 190 5.11 22.08 6.99
CA PRO A 190 5.69 21.89 8.31
C PRO A 190 4.57 21.83 9.37
N PRO A 191 4.73 21.00 10.42
CA PRO A 191 3.75 20.93 11.50
C PRO A 191 3.62 22.32 12.16
N GLN A 192 2.41 22.87 12.17
CA GLN A 192 2.13 24.11 12.89
C GLN A 192 1.96 23.77 14.37
N VAL A 193 2.93 24.17 15.18
CA VAL A 193 2.83 24.08 16.64
C VAL A 193 2.38 25.44 17.15
N GLU A 194 1.07 25.61 17.35
CA GLU A 194 0.54 26.77 18.04
C GLU A 194 0.56 26.51 19.55
N PHE A 195 1.58 27.03 20.22
CA PHE A 195 1.53 27.21 21.66
C PHE A 195 0.58 28.38 21.92
N GLY A 196 -0.67 28.07 22.30
CA GLY A 196 -1.65 29.08 22.67
C GLY A 196 -1.06 30.04 23.71
N SER A 197 -0.73 31.26 23.28
CA SER A 197 -0.42 32.35 24.21
C SER A 197 -1.77 32.80 24.79
N PRO A 198 -1.95 32.83 26.12
CA PRO A 198 -3.17 33.38 26.68
C PRO A 198 -3.28 34.83 26.24
N SER A 199 -4.39 35.15 25.55
CA SER A 199 -4.77 36.50 25.15
C SER A 199 -4.53 37.46 26.32
N ALA A 200 -3.52 38.31 26.20
CA ALA A 200 -3.32 39.41 27.13
C ALA A 200 -4.55 40.30 27.07
N SER A 201 -5.37 40.24 28.12
CA SER A 201 -6.45 41.19 28.38
C SER A 201 -5.88 42.61 28.32
N ALA A 202 -6.41 43.41 27.40
CA ALA A 202 -6.12 44.82 27.31
C ALA A 202 -6.47 45.50 28.65
N PRO A 203 -5.57 46.30 29.26
CA PRO A 203 -5.95 47.16 30.35
C PRO A 203 -6.77 48.31 29.78
N GLY A 204 -8.01 48.44 30.27
CA GLY A 204 -8.83 49.62 30.03
C GLY A 204 -8.11 50.88 30.48
N SER A 205 -8.23 51.93 29.68
CA SER A 205 -7.95 53.30 30.12
C SER A 205 -9.21 54.12 29.89
N SER A 206 -9.81 54.45 31.02
CA SER A 206 -10.86 55.44 31.22
C SER A 206 -10.25 56.86 31.25
N LYS A 207 -11.08 57.81 30.79
CA LYS A 207 -10.95 59.28 30.77
C LYS A 207 -10.09 59.91 29.68
#